data_AF-A0A956EI24-F1
#
_entry.id   AF-A0A956EI24-F1
#
_cell.length_a   1.000
_cell.length_b   1.000
_cell.length_c   1.000
_cell.angle_alpha   90.00
_cell.angle_beta   90.00
_cell.angle_gamma   90.00
#
_symmetry.space_group_name_H-M   'P 1'
#
loop_
_entity.id
_entity.type
_entity.pdbx_description
1 polymer ?
#
loop_
_entity_poly.entity_id
_entity_poly.type
_entity_poly.pdbx_seq_one_letter_code
_entity_poly.pdbx_strand_id
1 'polypeptide(L)'
;MDARSCPAAHSMDTTWYAVDEDGFVGEFDTGEDGALPCDAVCGPEGGKFESWPLDALAIARALVQGTLPATRAEPLTPKVTYHAVLVLAPDATPDPRASSRDAEGRTYAVQELLGSAVAVVRDAAPRIVASRRPLTAKELTRLGADPRITRIVLDREIWEWDEKPIFRFENDTYGNPGAYERSHAPAAPLALSDLPPELREPLAGLRLPLRFAATPSFHLADYLSDEACDTYGDTTLRGEPREPEEPPPASAATTTRGRRSWVLIAAALAVLLVLAWVFGR
;
A
#
# COMPACT_ATOMS: atom_id res chain seq x y z
N MET A 1 -2.91 -22.35 15.70
CA MET A 1 -2.46 -21.13 15.01
C MET A 1 -3.50 -20.90 13.93
N ASP A 2 -4.16 -19.75 13.93
CA ASP A 2 -5.01 -19.38 12.77
C ASP A 2 -4.09 -19.36 11.55
N ALA A 3 -4.44 -20.12 10.52
CA ALA A 3 -3.79 -20.01 9.22
C ALA A 3 -3.89 -18.53 8.83
N ARG A 4 -2.76 -17.82 8.82
CA ARG A 4 -2.72 -16.43 8.37
C ARG A 4 -3.26 -16.50 6.94
N SER A 5 -4.43 -15.90 6.71
CA SER A 5 -4.94 -15.75 5.36
C SER A 5 -3.94 -14.88 4.64
N CYS A 6 -3.11 -15.47 3.80
CA CYS A 6 -2.19 -14.69 2.99
C CYS A 6 -3.04 -13.69 2.18
N PRO A 7 -2.58 -12.44 2.00
CA PRO A 7 -3.17 -11.56 1.01
C PRO A 7 -3.27 -12.35 -0.29
N ALA A 8 -4.47 -12.46 -0.85
CA ALA A 8 -4.70 -13.35 -1.97
C ALA A 8 -3.83 -12.91 -3.16
N ALA A 9 -2.94 -13.78 -3.62
CA ALA A 9 -2.17 -13.58 -4.85
C ALA A 9 -3.04 -13.61 -6.13
N HIS A 10 -4.38 -13.60 -6.00
CA HIS A 10 -5.33 -13.88 -7.07
C HIS A 10 -5.65 -12.68 -7.97
N SER A 11 -5.01 -11.53 -7.79
CA SER A 11 -5.04 -10.43 -8.77
C SER A 11 -3.66 -10.35 -9.41
N MET A 12 -3.60 -10.65 -10.71
CA MET A 12 -2.44 -10.90 -11.57
C MET A 12 -1.29 -9.86 -11.57
N ASP A 13 -1.33 -8.82 -10.75
CA ASP A 13 -0.31 -7.77 -10.67
C ASP A 13 -0.30 -7.27 -9.21
N THR A 14 0.27 -8.05 -8.29
CA THR A 14 0.33 -7.67 -6.88
C THR A 14 1.70 -7.11 -6.54
N THR A 15 1.74 -5.88 -6.07
CA THR A 15 2.97 -5.31 -5.50
C THR A 15 3.10 -5.65 -4.02
N TRP A 16 4.28 -6.10 -3.59
CA TRP A 16 4.61 -6.29 -2.19
C TRP A 16 5.96 -5.66 -1.82
N TYR A 17 6.22 -5.55 -0.52
CA TYR A 17 7.39 -4.86 0.00
C TYR A 17 8.16 -5.68 1.02
N ALA A 18 9.48 -5.51 1.03
CA ALA A 18 10.36 -6.06 2.05
C ALA A 18 11.54 -5.13 2.34
N VAL A 19 12.24 -5.43 3.42
CA VAL A 19 13.46 -4.73 3.84
C VAL A 19 14.66 -5.68 3.75
N ASP A 20 15.77 -5.20 3.21
CA ASP A 20 17.01 -5.98 3.10
C ASP A 20 17.84 -5.95 4.39
N GLU A 21 19.00 -6.60 4.39
CA GLU A 21 19.87 -6.66 5.58
C GLU A 21 20.47 -5.30 5.98
N ASP A 22 20.62 -4.38 5.01
CA ASP A 22 21.13 -3.02 5.22
C ASP A 22 20.02 -2.05 5.65
N GLY A 23 18.76 -2.50 5.65
CA GLY A 23 17.61 -1.70 6.04
C GLY A 23 17.01 -0.89 4.91
N PHE A 24 17.32 -1.19 3.65
CA PHE A 24 16.71 -0.56 2.48
C PHE A 24 15.39 -1.22 2.10
N VAL A 25 14.47 -0.42 1.58
CA VAL A 25 13.16 -0.90 1.12
C VAL A 25 13.24 -1.37 -0.32
N GLY A 26 12.62 -2.50 -0.60
CA GLY A 26 12.40 -3.07 -1.93
C GLY A 26 10.91 -3.17 -2.24
N GLU A 27 10.56 -2.89 -3.49
CA GLU A 27 9.26 -3.06 -4.11
C GLU A 27 9.35 -4.26 -5.06
N PHE A 28 8.38 -5.16 -4.99
CA PHE A 28 8.37 -6.42 -5.72
C PHE A 28 7.05 -6.56 -6.46
N ASP A 29 7.12 -6.70 -7.78
CA ASP A 29 5.97 -7.01 -8.63
C ASP A 29 5.92 -8.52 -8.86
N THR A 30 4.80 -9.16 -8.48
CA THR A 30 4.61 -10.59 -8.73
C THR A 30 4.51 -10.91 -10.21
N GLY A 31 4.13 -9.95 -11.07
CA GLY A 31 3.65 -10.29 -12.41
C GLY A 31 2.56 -11.37 -12.35
N GLU A 32 2.44 -12.15 -13.43
CA GLU A 32 1.38 -13.15 -13.60
C GLU A 32 1.51 -14.36 -12.64
N ASP A 33 2.74 -14.83 -12.40
CA ASP A 33 3.02 -16.10 -11.72
C ASP A 33 3.79 -15.95 -10.40
N GLY A 34 4.19 -14.75 -10.03
CA GLY A 34 5.07 -14.52 -8.89
C GLY A 34 4.45 -14.85 -7.55
N ALA A 35 5.28 -15.41 -6.67
CA ALA A 35 4.88 -15.78 -5.32
C ALA A 35 4.89 -14.57 -4.40
N LEU A 36 3.92 -14.53 -3.48
CA LEU A 36 3.72 -13.46 -2.53
C LEU A 36 3.97 -13.96 -1.09
N PRO A 37 5.03 -13.49 -0.41
CA PRO A 37 5.26 -13.87 0.99
C PRO A 37 4.09 -13.44 1.89
N CYS A 38 3.61 -14.35 2.75
CA CYS A 38 2.43 -14.11 3.58
C CYS A 38 2.63 -13.03 4.66
N ASP A 39 3.89 -12.75 5.02
CA ASP A 39 4.27 -11.71 5.97
C ASP A 39 4.61 -10.37 5.31
N ALA A 40 4.57 -10.31 3.97
CA ALA A 40 4.75 -9.06 3.24
C ALA A 40 3.52 -8.17 3.36
N VAL A 41 3.76 -6.86 3.37
CA VAL A 41 2.69 -5.89 3.13
C VAL A 41 2.50 -5.72 1.63
N CYS A 42 1.26 -5.73 1.20
CA CYS A 42 0.86 -5.70 -0.21
C CYS A 42 0.13 -4.42 -0.51
N GLY A 43 0.40 -3.87 -1.69
CA GLY A 43 -0.31 -2.73 -2.25
C GLY A 43 -1.84 -2.92 -2.29
N PRO A 44 -2.58 -1.88 -2.71
CA PRO A 44 -4.04 -1.90 -2.68
C PRO A 44 -4.68 -3.04 -3.48
N GLU A 45 -3.96 -3.65 -4.42
CA GLU A 45 -4.40 -4.79 -5.24
C GLU A 45 -4.49 -6.10 -4.43
N GLY A 46 -3.57 -6.31 -3.48
CA GLY A 46 -3.46 -7.54 -2.69
C GLY A 46 -3.71 -7.37 -1.19
N GLY A 47 -3.71 -6.13 -0.68
CA GLY A 47 -3.70 -5.87 0.76
C GLY A 47 -4.34 -4.56 1.22
N LYS A 48 -4.06 -4.20 2.47
CA LYS A 48 -4.53 -2.96 3.11
C LYS A 48 -3.43 -1.90 3.22
N PHE A 49 -2.26 -2.15 2.64
CA PHE A 49 -1.18 -1.18 2.69
C PHE A 49 -1.38 -0.13 1.60
N GLU A 50 -1.66 1.09 2.03
CA GLU A 50 -1.68 2.24 1.13
C GLU A 50 -0.23 2.56 0.76
N SER A 51 0.17 2.31 -0.50
CA SER A 51 1.52 2.60 -1.01
C SER A 51 1.77 4.10 -1.23
N TRP A 52 0.70 4.88 -1.42
CA TRP A 52 0.79 6.31 -1.71
C TRP A 52 1.72 7.13 -0.78
N PRO A 53 1.70 6.97 0.55
CA PRO A 53 2.64 7.68 1.43
C PRO A 53 4.12 7.42 1.12
N LEU A 54 4.45 6.22 0.62
CA LEU A 54 5.79 5.85 0.20
C LEU A 54 6.18 6.59 -1.09
N ASP A 55 5.29 6.62 -2.07
CA ASP A 55 5.45 7.38 -3.31
C ASP A 55 5.58 8.89 -3.06
N ALA A 56 4.78 9.42 -2.14
CA ALA A 56 4.85 10.82 -1.74
C ALA A 56 6.21 11.18 -1.11
N LEU A 57 6.78 10.28 -0.29
CA LEU A 57 8.11 10.44 0.27
C LEU A 57 9.20 10.40 -0.80
N ALA A 58 9.08 9.47 -1.76
CA ALA A 58 9.96 9.40 -2.92
C ALA A 58 9.95 10.73 -3.70
N ILE A 59 8.77 11.26 -4.03
CA ILE A 59 8.65 12.57 -4.70
C ILE A 59 9.31 13.67 -3.87
N ALA A 60 9.01 13.74 -2.57
CA ALA A 60 9.55 14.79 -1.72
C ALA A 60 11.08 14.78 -1.71
N ARG A 61 11.69 13.59 -1.68
CA ARG A 61 13.15 13.44 -1.78
C ARG A 61 13.68 13.95 -3.13
N ALA A 62 13.06 13.56 -4.23
CA ALA A 62 13.47 14.00 -5.57
C ALA A 62 13.28 15.50 -5.81
N LEU A 63 12.22 16.09 -5.24
CA LEU A 63 12.01 17.54 -5.25
C LEU A 63 13.14 18.28 -4.52
N VAL A 64 13.55 17.78 -3.35
CA VAL A 64 14.65 18.37 -2.57
C VAL A 64 16.00 18.23 -3.28
N GLN A 65 16.21 17.10 -3.95
CA GLN A 65 17.44 16.81 -4.70
C GLN A 65 17.47 17.47 -6.07
N GLY A 66 16.34 18.00 -6.56
CA GLY A 66 16.22 18.55 -7.90
C GLY A 66 16.29 17.47 -9.00
N THR A 67 16.01 16.22 -8.67
CA THR A 67 16.04 15.07 -9.59
C THR A 67 14.66 14.70 -10.12
N LEU A 68 13.58 15.28 -9.56
CA LEU A 68 12.24 15.02 -10.08
C LEU A 68 12.16 15.52 -11.54
N PRO A 69 11.79 14.67 -12.51
CA PRO A 69 11.72 15.07 -13.91
C PRO A 69 10.82 16.28 -14.11
N ALA A 70 11.10 17.05 -15.17
CA ALA A 70 10.23 18.14 -15.56
C ALA A 70 8.87 17.57 -15.96
N THR A 71 7.85 17.85 -15.15
CA THR A 71 6.52 17.30 -15.38
C THR A 71 5.87 18.05 -16.53
N ARG A 72 5.30 17.31 -17.48
CA ARG A 72 4.46 17.93 -18.51
C ARG A 72 3.14 18.29 -17.86
N ALA A 73 2.76 19.57 -17.93
CA ALA A 73 1.47 20.03 -17.46
C ALA A 73 0.37 19.45 -18.36
N GLU A 74 -0.07 18.24 -18.05
CA GLU A 74 -1.21 17.64 -18.70
C GLU A 74 -2.51 18.21 -18.12
N PRO A 75 -3.51 18.48 -18.96
CA PRO A 75 -4.81 18.91 -18.47
C PRO A 75 -5.40 17.87 -17.50
N LEU A 76 -6.05 18.37 -16.45
CA LEU A 76 -6.76 17.54 -15.48
C LEU A 76 -8.07 17.03 -16.10
N THR A 77 -8.37 15.76 -15.91
CA THR A 77 -9.62 15.16 -16.40
C THR A 77 -10.72 15.37 -15.34
N PRO A 78 -11.86 16.02 -15.65
CA PRO A 78 -12.85 16.42 -14.64
C PRO A 78 -13.45 15.31 -13.78
N LYS A 79 -13.45 14.06 -14.26
CA LYS A 79 -14.01 12.89 -13.57
C LYS A 79 -12.96 11.99 -12.92
N VAL A 80 -11.68 12.34 -13.04
CA VAL A 80 -10.58 11.59 -12.44
C VAL A 80 -10.17 12.27 -11.14
N THR A 81 -9.82 11.47 -10.15
CA THR A 81 -9.24 11.93 -8.90
C THR A 81 -7.77 11.55 -8.88
N TYR A 82 -6.94 12.39 -8.23
CA TYR A 82 -5.49 12.23 -8.19
C TYR A 82 -4.99 12.38 -6.77
N HIS A 83 -4.06 11.55 -6.36
CA HIS A 83 -3.20 11.91 -5.24
C HIS A 83 -2.20 12.99 -5.67
N ALA A 84 -1.82 13.86 -4.72
CA ALA A 84 -0.93 14.97 -5.02
C ALA A 84 0.06 15.27 -3.90
N VAL A 85 1.27 15.64 -4.29
CA VAL A 85 2.29 16.25 -3.44
C VAL A 85 2.33 17.75 -3.72
N LEU A 86 2.25 18.55 -2.65
CA LEU A 86 2.20 20.00 -2.69
C LEU A 86 3.49 20.55 -2.07
N VAL A 87 4.14 21.45 -2.80
CA VAL A 87 5.29 22.21 -2.32
C VAL A 87 4.82 23.57 -1.87
N LEU A 88 5.08 23.91 -0.61
CA LEU A 88 4.71 25.18 -0.03
C LEU A 88 5.86 26.18 -0.13
N ALA A 89 5.52 27.46 -0.31
CA ALA A 89 6.48 28.56 -0.31
C ALA A 89 7.24 28.61 1.03
N PRO A 90 8.52 29.03 1.05
CA PRO A 90 9.35 29.03 2.26
C PRO A 90 8.74 29.83 3.42
N ASP A 91 8.12 30.96 3.11
CA ASP A 91 7.49 31.86 4.09
C ASP A 91 6.03 31.53 4.35
N ALA A 92 5.48 30.55 3.64
CA ALA A 92 4.16 30.02 3.96
C ALA A 92 4.30 29.13 5.19
N THR A 93 4.29 29.73 6.39
CA THR A 93 3.70 29.02 7.52
C THR A 93 2.25 28.78 7.12
N PRO A 94 1.80 27.53 6.96
CA PRO A 94 0.38 27.28 6.81
C PRO A 94 -0.21 27.65 8.16
N ASP A 95 -0.60 28.92 8.34
CA ASP A 95 -1.61 29.21 9.34
C ASP A 95 -2.81 28.37 8.90
N PRO A 96 -3.18 27.34 9.68
CA PRO A 96 -4.30 26.47 9.34
C PRO A 96 -5.60 27.25 9.05
N ARG A 97 -5.69 28.49 9.55
CA ARG A 97 -6.83 29.39 9.39
C ARG A 97 -6.69 30.39 8.24
N ALA A 98 -5.54 30.46 7.59
CA ALA A 98 -5.32 31.43 6.52
C ALA A 98 -6.15 31.05 5.29
N SER A 99 -7.16 31.88 5.03
CA SER A 99 -8.08 31.75 3.92
C SER A 99 -7.46 32.24 2.60
N SER A 100 -7.70 31.52 1.52
CA SER A 100 -7.34 31.87 0.15
C SER A 100 -8.57 32.26 -0.67
N ARG A 101 -8.38 32.86 -1.84
CA ARG A 101 -9.46 33.19 -2.78
C ARG A 101 -9.23 32.54 -4.13
N ASP A 102 -10.26 31.94 -4.71
CA ASP A 102 -10.20 31.43 -6.09
C ASP A 102 -10.43 32.54 -7.14
N ALA A 103 -10.34 32.17 -8.42
CA ALA A 103 -10.54 33.09 -9.55
C ALA A 103 -11.94 33.72 -9.57
N GLU A 104 -12.93 33.09 -8.94
CA GLU A 104 -14.29 33.61 -8.77
C GLU A 104 -14.46 34.44 -7.48
N GLY A 105 -13.38 34.70 -6.74
CA GLY A 105 -13.36 35.50 -5.51
C GLY A 105 -13.92 34.78 -4.28
N ARG A 106 -14.21 33.48 -4.36
CA ARG A 106 -14.72 32.70 -3.23
C ARG A 106 -13.58 32.41 -2.28
N THR A 107 -13.84 32.62 -0.99
CA THR A 107 -12.86 32.40 0.07
C THR A 107 -12.93 30.96 0.57
N TYR A 108 -11.78 30.30 0.76
CA TYR A 108 -11.69 28.94 1.29
C TYR A 108 -10.48 28.79 2.21
N ALA A 109 -10.56 27.97 3.25
CA ALA A 109 -9.35 27.60 3.99
C ALA A 109 -8.60 26.51 3.20
N VAL A 110 -7.29 26.63 3.02
CA VAL A 110 -6.50 25.55 2.38
C VAL A 110 -6.65 24.25 3.16
N GLN A 111 -6.79 24.34 4.48
CA GLN A 111 -7.05 23.20 5.34
C GLN A 111 -8.46 22.61 5.15
N GLU A 112 -9.45 23.33 4.62
CA GLU A 112 -10.76 22.75 4.26
C GLU A 112 -10.67 21.95 2.96
N LEU A 113 -9.88 22.42 1.98
CA LEU A 113 -9.63 21.66 0.75
C LEU A 113 -8.82 20.40 1.04
N LEU A 114 -7.81 20.53 1.89
CA LEU A 114 -6.90 19.44 2.23
C LEU A 114 -7.40 18.57 3.40
N GLY A 115 -8.30 19.08 4.23
CA GLY A 115 -8.84 18.41 5.42
C GLY A 115 -7.78 18.02 6.46
N SER A 116 -8.13 17.05 7.30
CA SER A 116 -7.19 16.22 8.08
C SER A 116 -6.47 15.18 7.20
N ALA A 117 -6.67 15.24 5.89
CA ALA A 117 -6.23 14.25 4.92
C ALA A 117 -4.89 14.65 4.29
N VAL A 118 -3.93 15.08 5.10
CA VAL A 118 -2.58 15.43 4.62
C VAL A 118 -1.52 14.79 5.49
N ALA A 119 -0.52 14.18 4.86
CA ALA A 119 0.72 13.78 5.50
C ALA A 119 1.76 14.89 5.30
N VAL A 120 2.39 15.35 6.40
CA VAL A 120 3.58 16.20 6.28
C VAL A 120 4.74 15.29 5.96
N VAL A 121 5.22 15.37 4.72
CA VAL A 121 6.32 14.52 4.23
C VAL A 121 7.66 15.14 4.61
N ARG A 122 7.73 16.48 4.62
CA ARG A 122 8.91 17.23 5.06
C ARG A 122 8.50 18.56 5.68
N ASP A 123 8.92 18.80 6.92
CA ASP A 123 8.59 20.02 7.67
C ASP A 123 9.68 21.12 7.59
N ALA A 124 10.77 20.87 6.83
CA ALA A 124 11.81 21.85 6.53
C ALA A 124 11.58 22.53 5.18
N ALA A 125 12.15 23.73 4.95
CA ALA A 125 11.96 24.48 3.70
C ALA A 125 12.63 23.83 2.45
N PRO A 126 11.96 23.77 1.29
CA PRO A 126 10.52 23.98 1.13
C PRO A 126 9.72 22.88 1.84
N ARG A 127 8.66 23.27 2.55
CA ARG A 127 7.77 22.34 3.24
C ARG A 127 6.98 21.55 2.20
N ILE A 128 6.93 20.23 2.36
CA ILE A 128 6.29 19.32 1.41
C ILE A 128 5.21 18.53 2.13
N VAL A 129 4.02 18.54 1.56
CA VAL A 129 2.86 17.82 2.08
C VAL A 129 2.22 16.96 1.00
N ALA A 130 1.56 15.87 1.39
CA ALA A 130 0.93 14.93 0.46
C ALA A 130 -0.52 14.65 0.84
N SER A 131 -1.41 14.53 -0.14
CA SER A 131 -2.82 14.23 0.11
C SER A 131 -3.01 12.77 0.56
N ARG A 132 -3.67 12.51 1.67
CA ARG A 132 -4.04 11.16 2.12
C ARG A 132 -5.25 10.58 1.39
N ARG A 133 -5.97 11.41 0.63
CA ARG A 133 -7.07 11.00 -0.24
C ARG A 133 -6.83 11.49 -1.67
N PRO A 134 -7.47 10.85 -2.66
CA PRO A 134 -7.57 11.42 -3.99
C PRO A 134 -8.29 12.78 -3.96
N LEU A 135 -7.81 13.70 -4.78
CA LEU A 135 -8.32 15.06 -5.00
C LEU A 135 -8.95 15.14 -6.40
N THR A 136 -10.10 15.81 -6.50
CA THR A 136 -10.76 16.07 -7.78
C THR A 136 -10.00 17.12 -8.60
N ALA A 137 -10.19 17.11 -9.92
CA ALA A 137 -9.64 18.15 -10.80
C ALA A 137 -9.98 19.57 -10.33
N LYS A 138 -11.21 19.79 -9.84
CA LYS A 138 -11.66 21.09 -9.31
C LYS A 138 -10.90 21.51 -8.05
N GLU A 139 -10.62 20.58 -7.15
CA GLU A 139 -9.81 20.84 -5.96
C GLU A 139 -8.38 21.18 -6.33
N LEU A 140 -7.77 20.43 -7.25
CA LEU A 140 -6.41 20.68 -7.75
C LEU A 140 -6.28 22.02 -8.46
N THR A 141 -7.26 22.40 -9.30
CA THR A 141 -7.30 23.74 -9.92
C THR A 141 -7.35 24.85 -8.88
N ARG A 142 -8.11 24.68 -7.79
CA ARG A 142 -8.16 25.65 -6.70
C ARG A 142 -6.82 25.73 -5.95
N LEU A 143 -6.23 24.58 -5.63
CA LEU A 143 -4.91 24.52 -5.00
C LEU A 143 -3.83 25.17 -5.88
N GLY A 144 -3.86 24.95 -7.19
CA GLY A 144 -2.91 25.57 -8.13
C GLY A 144 -3.05 27.08 -8.27
N ALA A 145 -4.19 27.65 -7.86
CA ALA A 145 -4.39 29.09 -7.81
C ALA A 145 -3.93 29.73 -6.48
N ASP A 146 -3.58 28.92 -5.47
CA ASP A 146 -3.10 29.43 -4.18
C ASP A 146 -1.63 29.87 -4.27
N PRO A 147 -1.29 31.14 -4.02
CA PRO A 147 0.09 31.64 -4.18
C PRO A 147 1.08 31.03 -3.18
N ARG A 148 0.61 30.32 -2.14
CA ARG A 148 1.47 29.61 -1.19
C ARG A 148 1.91 28.25 -1.71
N ILE A 149 1.21 27.70 -2.71
CA ILE A 149 1.56 26.43 -3.34
C ILE A 149 2.42 26.75 -4.56
N THR A 150 3.71 26.47 -4.46
CA THR A 150 4.66 26.77 -5.54
C THR A 150 4.73 25.66 -6.58
N ARG A 151 4.33 24.44 -6.20
CA ARG A 151 4.29 23.28 -7.10
C ARG A 151 3.27 22.25 -6.62
N ILE A 152 2.64 21.60 -7.59
CA ILE A 152 1.79 20.41 -7.41
C ILE A 152 2.40 19.30 -8.28
N VAL A 153 2.62 18.13 -7.70
CA VAL A 153 3.05 16.91 -8.40
C VAL A 153 1.95 15.88 -8.22
N LEU A 154 1.50 15.28 -9.32
CA LEU A 154 0.39 14.32 -9.32
C LEU A 154 0.91 12.88 -9.29
N ASP A 155 0.14 11.96 -8.71
CA ASP A 155 0.44 10.53 -8.71
C ASP A 155 0.73 9.94 -10.09
N ARG A 156 -0.04 10.30 -11.14
CA ARG A 156 0.24 9.88 -12.52
C ARG A 156 1.65 10.20 -13.01
N GLU A 157 2.24 11.29 -12.52
CA GLU A 157 3.60 11.71 -12.90
C GLU A 157 4.67 10.81 -12.24
N ILE A 158 4.28 9.98 -11.27
CA ILE A 158 5.13 9.05 -10.52
C ILE A 158 5.18 7.68 -11.17
N TRP A 159 4.07 7.23 -11.76
CA TRP A 159 4.00 5.90 -12.39
C TRP A 159 5.04 5.78 -13.52
N GLU A 160 5.34 6.90 -14.19
CA GLU A 160 6.36 7.00 -15.24
C GLU A 160 7.76 7.35 -14.71
N TRP A 161 7.93 7.49 -13.39
CA TRP A 161 9.20 7.88 -12.80
C TRP A 161 10.06 6.65 -12.52
N ASP A 162 10.93 6.32 -13.46
CA ASP A 162 11.84 5.17 -13.36
C ASP A 162 12.86 5.32 -12.21
N GLU A 163 13.24 6.55 -11.85
CA GLU A 163 14.28 6.79 -10.84
C GLU A 163 13.76 6.85 -9.39
N LYS A 164 12.71 6.11 -9.05
CA LYS A 164 12.23 6.02 -7.65
C LYS A 164 13.40 5.62 -6.73
N PRO A 165 13.49 6.15 -5.49
CA PRO A 165 14.57 5.83 -4.56
C PRO A 165 14.37 4.45 -3.90
N ILE A 166 13.69 3.50 -4.53
CA ILE A 166 13.37 2.19 -3.97
C ILE A 166 13.90 1.14 -4.96
N PHE A 167 14.46 0.05 -4.46
CA PHE A 167 14.84 -1.07 -5.33
C PHE A 167 13.57 -1.70 -5.90
N ARG A 168 13.54 -2.00 -7.20
CA ARG A 168 12.43 -2.75 -7.79
C ARG A 168 12.88 -4.10 -8.28
N PHE A 169 12.06 -5.09 -8.01
CA PHE A 169 12.20 -6.43 -8.51
C PHE A 169 10.90 -6.87 -9.16
N GLU A 170 11.00 -7.64 -10.24
CA GLU A 170 9.88 -8.15 -11.01
C GLU A 170 10.04 -9.65 -11.17
N ASN A 171 8.92 -10.38 -11.17
CA ASN A 171 8.89 -11.76 -11.62
C ASN A 171 8.34 -11.81 -13.05
N ASP A 172 9.26 -11.88 -14.02
CA ASP A 172 8.95 -12.05 -15.44
C ASP A 172 9.12 -13.51 -15.91
N THR A 173 9.36 -14.45 -14.99
CA THR A 173 9.69 -15.84 -15.33
C THR A 173 8.49 -16.74 -15.11
N TYR A 174 7.69 -16.90 -16.17
CA TYR A 174 6.54 -17.82 -16.16
C TYR A 174 6.92 -19.24 -15.72
N GLY A 175 6.11 -19.82 -14.85
CA GLY A 175 6.36 -21.13 -14.26
C GLY A 175 7.48 -21.15 -13.20
N ASN A 176 7.99 -20.01 -12.77
CA ASN A 176 8.96 -19.93 -11.67
C ASN A 176 8.57 -18.85 -10.63
N PRO A 177 7.56 -19.12 -9.78
CA PRO A 177 6.96 -18.12 -8.91
C PRO A 177 7.95 -17.43 -7.94
N GLY A 178 8.99 -18.14 -7.53
CA GLY A 178 9.95 -17.63 -6.56
C GLY A 178 11.06 -16.76 -7.15
N ALA A 179 11.21 -16.68 -8.47
CA ALA A 179 12.32 -15.97 -9.12
C ALA A 179 12.02 -14.49 -9.30
N TYR A 180 12.87 -13.63 -8.77
CA TYR A 180 12.76 -12.18 -8.89
C TYR A 180 14.05 -11.59 -9.47
N GLU A 181 13.90 -10.72 -10.45
CA GLU A 181 15.00 -9.98 -11.07
C GLU A 181 14.88 -8.49 -10.79
N ARG A 182 15.99 -7.84 -10.49
CA ARG A 182 16.02 -6.41 -10.16
C ARG A 182 15.88 -5.57 -11.42
N SER A 183 14.69 -5.02 -11.65
CA SER A 183 14.42 -4.11 -12.76
C SER A 183 14.96 -2.70 -12.51
N HIS A 184 15.09 -2.28 -11.25
CA HIS A 184 15.59 -0.94 -10.89
C HIS A 184 16.50 -0.93 -9.66
N ALA A 185 17.58 -0.14 -9.76
CA ALA A 185 18.53 0.11 -8.68
C ALA A 185 18.72 1.62 -8.46
N PRO A 186 18.19 2.19 -7.36
CA PRO A 186 18.31 3.62 -7.10
C PRO A 186 19.74 4.03 -6.76
N ALA A 187 20.18 5.19 -7.26
CA ALA A 187 21.46 5.78 -6.86
C ALA A 187 21.50 6.19 -5.37
N ALA A 188 20.32 6.49 -4.81
CA ALA A 188 20.15 6.90 -3.42
C ALA A 188 18.96 6.16 -2.80
N PRO A 189 19.15 4.91 -2.33
CA PRO A 189 18.06 4.07 -1.84
C PRO A 189 17.38 4.66 -0.61
N LEU A 190 16.11 4.31 -0.43
CA LEU A 190 15.24 4.68 0.68
C LEU A 190 15.44 3.68 1.81
N ALA A 191 15.97 4.17 2.93
CA ALA A 191 16.11 3.35 4.12
C ALA A 191 14.80 3.33 4.91
N LEU A 192 14.53 2.22 5.59
CA LEU A 192 13.40 2.09 6.51
C LEU A 192 13.44 3.18 7.60
N SER A 193 14.62 3.60 8.04
CA SER A 193 14.80 4.67 9.02
C SER A 193 14.34 6.05 8.51
N ASP A 194 14.30 6.26 7.19
CA ASP A 194 13.88 7.52 6.58
C ASP A 194 12.35 7.67 6.60
N LEU A 195 11.62 6.57 6.79
CA LEU A 195 10.16 6.56 6.76
C LEU A 195 9.56 7.14 8.05
N PRO A 196 8.34 7.68 8.01
CA PRO A 196 7.60 8.00 9.23
C PRO A 196 7.19 6.71 9.98
N PRO A 197 7.02 6.73 11.32
CA PRO A 197 6.77 5.54 12.12
C PRO A 197 5.61 4.66 11.64
N GLU A 198 4.52 5.27 11.14
CA GLU A 198 3.35 4.56 10.62
C GLU A 198 3.63 3.68 9.40
N LEU A 199 4.70 3.95 8.64
CA LEU A 199 5.11 3.13 7.50
C LEU A 199 6.21 2.14 7.88
N ARG A 200 7.00 2.43 8.93
CA ARG A 200 8.12 1.56 9.33
C ARG A 200 7.65 0.19 9.79
N GLU A 201 6.67 0.16 10.69
CA GLU A 201 6.18 -1.09 11.27
C GLU A 201 5.65 -2.07 10.21
N PRO A 202 4.72 -1.68 9.31
CA PRO A 202 4.24 -2.58 8.26
C PRO A 202 5.36 -3.05 7.33
N LEU A 203 6.22 -2.13 6.85
CA LEU A 203 7.31 -2.49 5.93
C LEU A 203 8.40 -3.35 6.57
N ALA A 204 8.60 -3.25 7.88
CA ALA A 204 9.55 -4.09 8.62
C ALA A 204 9.07 -5.53 8.83
N GLY A 205 7.81 -5.85 8.48
CA GLY A 205 7.19 -7.15 8.69
C GLY A 205 7.94 -8.29 8.00
N LEU A 206 8.47 -8.03 6.79
CA LEU A 206 9.29 -8.97 6.05
C LEU A 206 10.71 -8.44 5.87
N ARG A 207 11.69 -9.21 6.36
CA ARG A 207 13.12 -8.95 6.16
C ARG A 207 13.77 -10.09 5.40
N LEU A 208 14.42 -9.77 4.29
CA LEU A 208 15.16 -10.73 3.50
C LEU A 208 16.65 -10.67 3.87
N PRO A 209 17.33 -11.81 4.10
CA PRO A 209 18.74 -11.85 4.46
C PRO A 209 19.64 -11.71 3.22
N LEU A 210 19.42 -10.65 2.46
CA LEU A 210 20.18 -10.32 1.25
C LEU A 210 20.40 -8.80 1.20
N ARG A 211 21.31 -8.34 0.35
CA ARG A 211 21.52 -6.91 0.06
C ARG A 211 20.96 -6.58 -1.31
N PHE A 212 19.95 -5.73 -1.40
CA PHE A 212 19.33 -5.43 -2.69
C PHE A 212 20.32 -4.86 -3.70
N ALA A 213 21.31 -4.07 -3.27
CA ALA A 213 22.34 -3.50 -4.13
C ALA A 213 23.29 -4.57 -4.75
N ALA A 214 23.59 -5.64 -4.01
CA ALA A 214 24.54 -6.68 -4.45
C ALA A 214 23.86 -7.86 -5.17
N THR A 215 22.53 -7.95 -5.09
CA THR A 215 21.76 -9.09 -5.57
C THR A 215 20.90 -8.67 -6.76
N PRO A 216 21.38 -8.83 -8.02
CA PRO A 216 20.61 -8.48 -9.21
C PRO A 216 19.44 -9.42 -9.47
N SER A 217 19.49 -10.66 -8.96
CA SER A 217 18.39 -11.62 -8.99
C SER A 217 18.49 -12.56 -7.81
N PHE A 218 17.37 -13.11 -7.37
CA PHE A 218 17.31 -14.10 -6.30
C PHE A 218 16.07 -14.97 -6.42
N HIS A 219 16.01 -16.00 -5.57
CA HIS A 219 14.88 -16.89 -5.51
C HIS A 219 14.31 -16.96 -4.09
N LEU A 220 13.00 -16.76 -3.91
CA LEU A 220 12.36 -16.77 -2.58
C LEU A 220 12.55 -18.11 -1.85
N ALA A 221 12.51 -19.24 -2.57
CA ALA A 221 12.76 -20.57 -2.01
C ALA A 221 14.15 -20.77 -1.37
N ASP A 222 15.08 -19.83 -1.57
CA ASP A 222 16.38 -19.87 -0.88
C ASP A 222 16.29 -19.29 0.55
N TYR A 223 15.19 -18.61 0.87
CA TYR A 223 15.00 -17.85 2.13
C TYR A 223 13.69 -18.17 2.85
N LEU A 224 12.67 -18.61 2.13
CA LEU A 224 11.31 -18.88 2.61
C LEU A 224 10.88 -20.29 2.20
N SER A 225 9.99 -20.90 2.98
CA SER A 225 9.37 -22.17 2.61
C SER A 225 8.18 -21.94 1.67
N ASP A 226 7.74 -22.99 0.99
CA ASP A 226 6.57 -22.91 0.11
C ASP A 226 5.30 -22.49 0.86
N GLU A 227 5.16 -22.86 2.13
CA GLU A 227 4.01 -22.51 2.99
C GLU A 227 4.07 -21.07 3.52
N ALA A 228 5.23 -20.43 3.43
CA ALA A 228 5.41 -19.03 3.84
C ALA A 228 5.02 -18.04 2.72
N CYS A 229 4.65 -18.56 1.56
CA CYS A 229 4.28 -17.78 0.38
C CYS A 229 2.96 -18.27 -0.20
N ASP A 230 2.14 -17.32 -0.66
CA ASP A 230 1.05 -17.61 -1.57
C ASP A 230 1.59 -17.69 -3.00
N THR A 231 1.09 -18.63 -3.79
CA THR A 231 1.52 -18.88 -5.18
C THR A 231 0.31 -19.03 -6.07
N TYR A 232 0.44 -18.65 -7.34
CA TYR A 232 -0.61 -18.95 -8.29
C TYR A 232 -0.60 -20.44 -8.66
N GLY A 233 -1.72 -21.12 -8.39
CA GLY A 233 -1.90 -22.54 -8.68
C GLY A 233 -1.20 -23.50 -7.72
N ASP A 234 -1.15 -24.77 -8.11
CA ASP A 234 -0.58 -25.87 -7.32
C ASP A 234 0.91 -26.08 -7.63
N THR A 235 1.70 -25.01 -7.54
CA THR A 235 3.15 -25.06 -7.78
C THR A 235 3.94 -24.63 -6.55
N THR A 236 5.15 -25.17 -6.39
CA THR A 236 6.12 -24.71 -5.41
C THR A 236 6.74 -23.39 -5.87
N LEU A 237 7.49 -22.74 -4.98
CA LEU A 237 8.25 -21.54 -5.34
C LEU A 237 9.22 -21.78 -6.50
N ARG A 238 9.69 -23.02 -6.71
CA ARG A 238 10.60 -23.39 -7.81
C ARG A 238 9.87 -23.83 -9.09
N GLY A 239 8.55 -23.73 -9.12
CA GLY A 239 7.74 -24.11 -10.28
C GLY A 239 7.43 -25.61 -10.40
N GLU A 240 7.76 -26.40 -9.38
CA GLU A 240 7.45 -27.82 -9.38
C GLU A 240 5.98 -28.03 -8.99
N PRO A 241 5.24 -29.00 -9.56
CA PRO A 241 3.91 -29.32 -9.10
C PRO A 241 3.94 -29.68 -7.60
N ARG A 242 3.09 -29.05 -6.79
CA ARG A 242 2.90 -29.45 -5.39
C ARG A 242 2.34 -30.86 -5.38
N GLU A 243 2.93 -31.72 -4.56
CA GLU A 243 2.29 -33.00 -4.27
C GLU A 243 0.92 -32.69 -3.68
N PRO A 244 -0.15 -33.37 -4.13
CA PRO A 244 -1.47 -33.15 -3.59
C PRO A 244 -1.41 -33.35 -2.08
N GLU A 245 -1.76 -32.31 -1.33
CA GLU A 245 -1.77 -32.37 0.13
C GLU A 245 -2.61 -33.59 0.52
N GLU A 246 -1.99 -34.58 1.18
CA GLU A 246 -2.71 -35.74 1.66
C GLU A 246 -3.88 -35.20 2.49
N PRO A 247 -5.14 -35.53 2.12
CA PRO A 247 -6.29 -34.94 2.78
C PRO A 247 -6.12 -35.19 4.28
N PRO A 248 -6.21 -34.13 5.12
CA PRO A 248 -5.89 -34.23 6.53
C PRO A 248 -6.62 -35.46 7.09
N PRO A 249 -5.90 -36.38 7.77
CA PRO A 249 -6.39 -37.73 8.05
C PRO A 249 -7.74 -37.60 8.69
N ALA A 250 -8.79 -38.03 7.97
CA ALA A 250 -10.19 -37.63 8.18
C ALA A 250 -10.44 -37.35 9.65
N SER A 251 -10.23 -36.08 10.06
CA SER A 251 -10.20 -35.78 11.49
C SER A 251 -11.59 -36.16 11.93
N ALA A 252 -11.72 -37.13 12.85
CA ALA A 252 -12.99 -37.67 13.27
C ALA A 252 -13.86 -36.48 13.65
N ALA A 253 -14.70 -36.05 12.71
CA ALA A 253 -15.34 -34.75 12.73
C ALA A 253 -16.29 -34.87 13.89
N THR A 254 -15.83 -34.43 15.04
CA THR A 254 -16.56 -34.59 16.28
C THR A 254 -17.74 -33.68 16.06
N THR A 255 -18.92 -34.27 15.88
CA THR A 255 -20.18 -33.63 15.52
C THR A 255 -20.72 -32.74 16.67
N THR A 256 -19.88 -31.90 17.26
CA THR A 256 -20.25 -30.93 18.29
C THR A 256 -20.99 -29.73 17.72
N ARG A 257 -21.02 -29.55 16.39
CA ARG A 257 -21.79 -28.49 15.71
C ARG A 257 -23.30 -28.61 15.91
N GLY A 258 -23.81 -29.75 16.39
CA GLY A 258 -25.23 -29.94 16.69
C GLY A 258 -25.70 -29.35 18.03
N ARG A 259 -24.83 -29.13 19.03
CA ARG A 259 -25.32 -28.87 20.40
C ARG A 259 -25.54 -27.39 20.75
N ARG A 260 -24.80 -26.46 20.14
CA ARG A 260 -24.92 -25.02 20.44
C ARG A 260 -26.13 -24.36 19.75
N SER A 261 -26.53 -24.83 18.57
CA SER A 261 -27.66 -24.27 17.82
C SER A 261 -29.00 -24.54 18.51
N TRP A 262 -29.18 -25.72 19.12
CA TRP A 262 -30.40 -26.05 19.87
C TRP A 262 -30.58 -25.21 21.14
N VAL A 263 -29.49 -24.82 21.80
CA VAL A 263 -29.56 -23.98 23.01
C VAL A 263 -30.04 -22.56 22.65
N LEU A 264 -29.56 -21.99 21.54
CA LEU A 264 -30.00 -20.67 21.08
C LEU A 264 -31.45 -20.68 20.60
N ILE A 265 -31.88 -21.74 19.90
CA ILE A 265 -33.28 -21.90 19.45
C ILE A 265 -34.21 -22.06 20.66
N ALA A 266 -33.83 -22.88 21.66
CA ALA A 266 -34.63 -23.06 22.87
C ALA A 266 -34.75 -21.77 23.69
N ALA A 267 -33.66 -20.99 23.80
CA ALA A 267 -33.68 -19.70 24.46
C ALA A 267 -34.59 -18.69 23.74
N ALA A 268 -34.52 -18.63 22.41
CA ALA A 268 -35.40 -17.76 21.62
C ALA A 268 -36.89 -18.13 21.76
N LEU A 269 -37.22 -19.43 21.75
CA LEU A 269 -38.59 -19.90 21.97
C LEU A 269 -39.10 -19.58 23.39
N ALA A 270 -38.26 -19.72 24.41
CA ALA A 270 -38.64 -19.35 25.78
C ALA A 270 -38.96 -17.85 25.90
N VAL A 271 -38.16 -16.99 25.28
CA VAL A 271 -38.43 -15.53 25.23
C VAL A 271 -39.76 -15.24 24.54
N LEU A 272 -40.03 -15.88 23.39
CA LEU A 272 -41.30 -15.70 22.67
C LEU A 272 -42.52 -16.14 23.49
N LEU A 273 -42.42 -17.24 24.23
CA LEU A 273 -43.50 -17.72 25.12
C LEU A 273 -43.76 -16.74 26.28
N VAL A 274 -42.72 -16.17 26.88
CA VAL A 274 -42.87 -15.16 27.93
C VAL A 274 -43.53 -13.90 27.38
N LEU A 275 -43.11 -13.43 26.20
CA LEU A 275 -43.72 -12.27 25.55
C LEU A 275 -45.21 -12.53 25.23
N ALA A 276 -45.55 -13.68 24.67
CA ALA A 276 -46.94 -14.05 24.38
C ALA A 276 -47.81 -14.09 25.65
N TRP A 277 -47.26 -14.53 26.79
CA TRP A 277 -47.99 -14.56 28.07
C TRP A 277 -48.19 -13.16 28.67
N VAL A 278 -47.17 -12.28 28.58
CA VAL A 278 -47.24 -10.91 29.10
C VAL A 278 -48.22 -10.05 28.29
N PHE A 279 -48.23 -10.19 26.97
CA PHE A 279 -49.03 -9.33 26.08
C PHE A 279 -50.37 -9.95 25.64
N GLY A 280 -50.65 -11.20 26.00
CA GLY A 280 -51.89 -11.91 25.67
C GLY A 280 -52.98 -11.87 26.75
N ARG A 281 -52.81 -11.06 27.80
CA ARG A 281 -53.82 -10.76 28.83
C ARG A 281 -54.33 -9.34 28.66
#